data_AF-A0A2M9SZG3-F1
#
_entry.id   AF-A0A2M9SZG3-F1
#
_cell.length_a   1.000
_cell.length_b   1.000
_cell.length_c   1.000
_cell.angle_alpha   90.00
_cell.angle_beta   90.00
_cell.angle_gamma   90.00
#
_symmetry.space_group_name_H-M   'P 1'
#
loop_
_entity.id
_entity.type
_entity.pdbx_description
1 polymer ?
#
loop_
_entity_poly.entity_id
_entity_poly.type
_entity_poly.pdbx_seq_one_letter_code
_entity_poly.pdbx_strand_id
1 'polypeptide(L)'
;EGALNGLDHAVVLLAWKANQPMTSEHLHCVLSNDRELSDEDILRHYAQRWSIECFFRQAKDQLKLDGYRVRQVRAVKRYWILVQLAYVYSLFESNSDFSDGLDLLRKRKGHSLVEFIYCAAKQNIPIDTVKKQLHVA
;
A
#
# COMPACT_ATOMS: atom_id res chain seq x y z
N GLU A 1 -11.06 -30.34 13.34
CA GLU A 1 -11.45 -30.26 11.92
C GLU A 1 -12.78 -30.97 11.72
N GLY A 2 -13.61 -30.52 10.79
CA GLY A 2 -14.89 -31.18 10.50
C GLY A 2 -15.93 -30.21 9.93
N ALA A 3 -17.16 -30.69 9.81
CA ALA A 3 -18.26 -29.88 9.31
C ALA A 3 -18.61 -28.75 10.30
N LEU A 4 -18.86 -27.54 9.78
CA LEU A 4 -19.19 -26.37 10.59
C LEU A 4 -20.12 -25.44 9.80
N ASN A 5 -21.33 -25.19 10.31
CA ASN A 5 -22.28 -24.20 9.78
C ASN A 5 -22.46 -24.22 8.24
N GLY A 6 -22.64 -25.41 7.66
CA GLY A 6 -22.83 -25.57 6.22
C GLY A 6 -21.54 -25.61 5.39
N LEU A 7 -20.38 -25.49 6.03
CA LEU A 7 -19.12 -25.94 5.45
C LEU A 7 -18.96 -27.42 5.73
N ASP A 8 -18.86 -28.24 4.68
CA ASP A 8 -18.62 -29.68 4.81
C ASP A 8 -17.35 -29.94 5.63
N HIS A 9 -16.36 -29.06 5.48
CA HIS A 9 -15.06 -29.20 6.08
C HIS A 9 -14.41 -27.85 6.39
N ALA A 10 -14.07 -27.67 7.66
CA ALA A 10 -13.34 -26.52 8.16
C ALA A 10 -12.30 -26.94 9.21
N VAL A 11 -11.20 -26.21 9.23
CA VAL A 11 -10.19 -26.22 10.29
C VAL A 11 -10.41 -24.96 11.13
N VAL A 12 -10.53 -25.13 12.45
CA VAL A 12 -10.65 -24.02 13.40
C VAL A 12 -9.43 -24.06 14.30
N LEU A 13 -8.58 -23.05 14.19
CA LEU A 13 -7.41 -22.86 15.03
C LEU A 13 -7.75 -21.90 16.15
N LEU A 14 -7.49 -22.33 17.37
CA LEU A 14 -7.59 -21.52 18.57
C LEU A 14 -6.17 -21.17 19.01
N ALA A 15 -5.80 -19.89 18.92
CA ALA A 15 -4.46 -19.40 19.23
C ALA A 15 -4.52 -18.44 20.41
N TRP A 16 -3.60 -18.61 21.36
CA TRP A 16 -3.39 -17.69 22.49
C TRP A 16 -1.90 -17.66 22.84
N LYS A 17 -1.45 -16.63 23.55
CA LYS A 17 -0.04 -16.57 23.98
C LYS A 17 0.21 -17.57 25.10
N ALA A 18 1.35 -18.26 25.06
CA ALA A 18 1.71 -19.29 26.05
C ALA A 18 1.74 -18.77 27.50
N ASN A 19 2.01 -17.47 27.69
CA ASN A 19 2.03 -16.81 28.99
C ASN A 19 0.69 -16.20 29.41
N GLN A 20 -0.40 -16.46 28.67
CA GLN A 20 -1.74 -15.95 28.94
C GLN A 20 -2.71 -17.11 29.18
N PRO A 21 -3.70 -16.92 30.07
CA PRO A 21 -4.72 -17.93 30.29
C PRO A 21 -5.62 -18.05 29.05
N MET A 22 -6.13 -19.26 28.80
CA MET A 22 -7.08 -19.54 27.73
C MET A 22 -8.47 -18.98 28.07
N THR A 23 -8.63 -17.66 28.01
CA THR A 23 -9.90 -16.93 28.18
C THR A 23 -10.36 -16.33 26.87
N SER A 24 -11.65 -16.02 26.76
CA SER A 24 -12.22 -15.40 25.55
C SER A 24 -11.53 -14.09 25.13
N GLU A 25 -10.89 -13.38 26.07
CA GLU A 25 -10.19 -12.11 25.81
C GLU A 25 -8.83 -12.31 25.12
N HIS A 26 -8.18 -13.46 25.37
CA HIS A 26 -6.84 -13.77 24.85
C HIS A 26 -6.87 -14.74 23.66
N LEU A 27 -8.04 -15.27 23.35
CA LEU A 27 -8.24 -16.26 22.31
C LEU A 27 -8.43 -15.58 20.95
N HIS A 28 -7.59 -15.97 19.99
CA HIS A 28 -7.77 -15.68 18.59
C HIS A 28 -8.27 -16.94 17.88
N CYS A 29 -9.36 -16.79 17.12
CA CYS A 29 -9.93 -17.87 16.32
C CYS A 29 -9.64 -17.61 14.85
N VAL A 30 -9.02 -18.57 14.17
CA VAL A 30 -8.77 -18.54 12.72
C VAL A 30 -9.48 -19.74 12.10
N LEU A 31 -10.22 -19.49 11.02
CA LEU A 31 -10.95 -20.51 10.28
C LEU A 31 -10.36 -20.67 8.88
N SER A 32 -10.09 -21.91 8.48
CA SER A 32 -9.71 -22.28 7.12
C SER A 32 -10.72 -23.29 6.55
N ASN A 33 -11.01 -23.17 5.26
CA ASN A 33 -11.75 -24.17 4.48
C ASN A 33 -10.80 -25.10 3.70
N ASP A 34 -9.51 -24.78 3.69
CA ASP A 34 -8.48 -25.57 3.05
C ASP A 34 -7.88 -26.57 4.05
N ARG A 35 -7.93 -27.86 3.69
CA ARG A 35 -7.43 -28.98 4.48
C ARG A 35 -5.99 -29.36 4.14
N GLU A 36 -5.49 -28.90 3.01
CA GLU A 36 -4.13 -29.24 2.58
C GLU A 36 -3.09 -28.39 3.31
N LEU A 37 -3.52 -27.27 3.89
CA LEU A 37 -2.69 -26.38 4.68
C LEU A 37 -2.44 -26.96 6.08
N SER A 38 -1.17 -26.89 6.50
CA SER A 38 -0.83 -27.13 7.91
C SER A 38 -1.34 -25.99 8.79
N ASP A 39 -1.46 -26.24 10.10
CA ASP A 39 -1.80 -25.20 11.10
C ASP A 39 -0.87 -23.98 10.99
N GLU A 40 0.43 -24.21 10.75
CA GLU A 40 1.41 -23.15 10.57
C GLU A 40 1.14 -22.34 9.30
N ASP A 41 0.81 -22.99 8.19
CA ASP A 41 0.51 -22.30 6.92
C ASP A 41 -0.77 -21.47 7.02
N ILE A 42 -1.82 -21.99 7.67
CA ILE A 42 -3.05 -21.23 7.94
C ILE A 42 -2.73 -19.95 8.73
N LEU A 43 -1.94 -20.06 9.81
CA LEU A 43 -1.54 -18.90 10.60
C LEU A 43 -0.65 -17.94 9.81
N ARG A 44 0.26 -18.46 8.97
CA ARG A 44 1.12 -17.66 8.11
C ARG A 44 0.33 -16.87 7.08
N HIS A 45 -0.68 -17.48 6.46
CA HIS A 45 -1.61 -16.80 5.56
C HIS A 45 -2.42 -15.73 6.29
N TYR A 46 -2.97 -16.05 7.46
CA TYR A 46 -3.72 -15.08 8.25
C TYR A 46 -2.86 -13.88 8.68
N ALA A 47 -1.58 -14.10 9.00
CA ALA A 47 -0.64 -13.04 9.35
C ALA A 47 -0.45 -12.02 8.20
N GLN A 48 -0.56 -12.44 6.94
CA GLN A 48 -0.47 -11.53 5.80
C GLN A 48 -1.63 -10.54 5.73
N ARG A 49 -2.74 -10.75 6.45
CA ARG A 49 -3.88 -9.80 6.49
C ARG A 49 -3.46 -8.38 6.91
N TRP A 50 -2.48 -8.27 7.80
CA TRP A 50 -1.99 -6.96 8.28
C TRP A 50 -1.39 -6.10 7.15
N SER A 51 -0.84 -6.72 6.11
CA SER A 51 -0.27 -6.01 4.96
C SER A 51 -1.31 -5.11 4.25
N ILE A 52 -2.59 -5.52 4.22
CA ILE A 52 -3.68 -4.73 3.65
C ILE A 52 -3.91 -3.46 4.48
N GLU A 53 -3.83 -3.56 5.81
CA GLU A 53 -3.97 -2.41 6.70
C GLU A 53 -2.80 -1.44 6.55
N CYS A 54 -1.57 -1.97 6.45
CA CYS A 54 -0.38 -1.18 6.13
C CYS A 54 -0.53 -0.45 4.79
N PHE A 55 -1.00 -1.14 3.74
CA PHE A 55 -1.28 -0.54 2.43
C PHE A 55 -2.26 0.63 2.55
N PHE A 56 -3.42 0.45 3.19
CA PHE A 56 -4.42 1.52 3.29
C PHE A 56 -3.91 2.70 4.11
N ARG A 57 -3.16 2.46 5.18
CA ARG A 57 -2.55 3.51 6.00
C ARG A 57 -1.57 4.34 5.16
N GLN A 58 -0.62 3.69 4.50
CA GLN A 58 0.37 4.33 3.66
C GLN A 58 -0.27 5.06 2.46
N ALA A 59 -1.24 4.46 1.79
CA ALA A 59 -1.93 5.06 0.65
C ALA A 59 -2.71 6.33 1.05
N LYS A 60 -3.34 6.35 2.23
CA LYS A 60 -4.01 7.56 2.75
C LYS A 60 -2.98 8.63 3.15
N ASP A 61 -2.00 8.27 3.97
CA ASP A 61 -1.07 9.24 4.54
C ASP A 61 -0.16 9.87 3.48
N GLN A 62 0.43 9.04 2.61
CA GLN A 62 1.47 9.44 1.65
C GLN A 62 0.95 9.74 0.25
N LEU A 63 -0.13 9.08 -0.19
CA LEU A 63 -0.68 9.23 -1.55
C LEU A 63 -2.07 9.90 -1.58
N LYS A 64 -2.63 10.26 -0.41
CA LYS A 64 -3.91 10.95 -0.26
C LYS A 64 -5.09 10.17 -0.86
N LEU A 65 -5.10 8.85 -0.69
CA LEU A 65 -6.20 7.99 -1.16
C LEU A 65 -7.60 8.48 -0.76
N ASP A 66 -7.73 9.12 0.41
CA ASP A 66 -8.96 9.72 0.96
C ASP A 66 -9.06 11.24 0.77
N GLY A 67 -8.11 11.86 0.07
CA GLY A 67 -8.04 13.31 -0.18
C GLY A 67 -8.79 13.81 -1.41
N TYR A 68 -9.45 12.94 -2.17
CA TYR A 68 -10.20 13.35 -3.37
C TYR A 68 -11.47 14.15 -3.00
N ARG A 69 -11.70 15.28 -3.68
CA ARG A 69 -12.85 16.19 -3.45
C ARG A 69 -13.89 16.13 -4.58
N VAL A 70 -13.99 14.99 -5.26
CA VAL A 70 -14.91 14.77 -6.39
C VAL A 70 -16.02 13.79 -6.01
N ARG A 71 -17.25 14.02 -6.50
CA ARG A 71 -18.41 13.16 -6.22
C ARG A 71 -18.70 12.15 -7.34
N GLN A 72 -18.17 12.37 -8.54
CA GLN A 72 -18.43 11.48 -9.67
C GLN A 72 -17.71 10.14 -9.47
N VAL A 73 -18.46 9.03 -9.42
CA VAL A 73 -17.92 7.67 -9.24
C VAL A 73 -16.81 7.35 -10.24
N ARG A 74 -16.95 7.78 -11.50
CA ARG A 74 -15.93 7.57 -12.54
C ARG A 74 -14.60 8.26 -12.20
N ALA A 75 -14.67 9.49 -11.66
CA ALA A 75 -13.49 10.23 -11.25
C ALA A 75 -12.83 9.59 -10.02
N VAL A 76 -13.62 9.17 -9.04
CA VAL A 76 -13.15 8.44 -7.85
C VAL A 76 -12.43 7.15 -8.24
N LYS A 77 -13.03 6.33 -9.12
CA LYS A 77 -12.39 5.09 -9.59
C LYS A 77 -11.06 5.33 -10.29
N ARG A 78 -10.98 6.35 -11.16
CA ARG A 78 -9.72 6.72 -11.83
C ARG A 78 -8.66 7.16 -10.83
N TYR A 79 -9.05 7.96 -9.85
CA TYR A 79 -8.13 8.40 -8.80
C TYR A 79 -7.57 7.21 -8.00
N TRP A 80 -8.42 6.28 -7.59
CA TRP A 80 -7.98 5.07 -6.88
C TRP A 80 -7.04 4.19 -7.70
N ILE A 81 -7.25 4.08 -9.01
CA ILE A 81 -6.33 3.37 -9.90
C ILE A 81 -4.97 4.07 -9.93
N LEU A 82 -4.93 5.40 -10.05
CA LEU A 82 -3.68 6.16 -10.05
C LEU A 82 -2.91 6.02 -8.73
N VAL A 83 -3.60 6.04 -7.59
CA VAL A 83 -2.99 5.83 -6.27
C VAL A 83 -2.40 4.42 -6.16
N GLN A 84 -3.11 3.40 -6.62
CA GLN A 84 -2.60 2.03 -6.62
C GLN A 84 -1.39 1.85 -7.54
N LEU A 85 -1.43 2.44 -8.74
CA LEU A 85 -0.30 2.42 -9.67
C LEU A 85 0.92 3.12 -9.06
N ALA A 86 0.74 4.28 -8.43
CA ALA A 86 1.83 4.98 -7.76
C ALA A 86 2.41 4.14 -6.60
N TYR A 87 1.56 3.45 -5.84
CA TYR A 87 2.00 2.57 -4.75
C TYR A 87 2.86 1.40 -5.27
N VAL A 88 2.36 0.68 -6.29
CA VAL A 88 3.09 -0.45 -6.90
C VAL A 88 4.39 0.02 -7.55
N TYR A 89 4.36 1.16 -8.24
CA TYR A 89 5.55 1.72 -8.86
C TYR A 89 6.62 2.10 -7.82
N SER A 90 6.22 2.69 -6.69
CA SER A 90 7.14 2.94 -5.58
C SER A 90 7.78 1.65 -5.06
N LEU A 91 6.99 0.59 -4.81
CA LEU A 91 7.53 -0.72 -4.38
C LEU A 91 8.54 -1.29 -5.37
N PHE A 92 8.24 -1.19 -6.67
CA PHE A 92 9.11 -1.69 -7.72
C PHE A 92 10.45 -0.94 -7.77
N GLU A 93 10.44 0.37 -7.54
CA GLU A 93 11.64 1.21 -7.66
C GLU A 93 12.65 1.01 -6.53
N SER A 94 12.22 0.62 -5.33
CA SER A 94 13.15 0.34 -4.22
C SER A 94 13.59 -1.12 -4.14
N ASN A 95 12.84 -2.06 -4.72
CA ASN A 95 12.95 -3.50 -4.40
C ASN A 95 12.87 -3.80 -2.88
N SER A 96 12.34 -2.86 -2.08
CA SER A 96 12.23 -2.96 -0.63
C SER A 96 10.81 -2.61 -0.19
N ASP A 97 10.65 -1.62 0.69
CA ASP A 97 9.36 -1.12 1.14
C ASP A 97 8.87 0.06 0.30
N PHE A 98 7.59 0.37 0.47
CA PHE A 98 6.92 1.47 -0.22
C PHE A 98 7.52 2.84 0.13
N SER A 99 7.99 3.02 1.37
CA SER A 99 8.45 4.32 1.86
C SER A 99 9.75 4.71 1.19
N ASP A 100 10.72 3.80 1.15
CA ASP A 100 12.00 3.94 0.48
C ASP A 100 11.81 4.27 -1.00
N GLY A 101 10.92 3.52 -1.66
CA GLY A 101 10.62 3.70 -3.08
C GLY A 101 9.99 5.05 -3.37
N LEU A 102 9.03 5.47 -2.55
CA LEU A 102 8.41 6.79 -2.70
C LEU A 102 9.42 7.92 -2.48
N ASP A 103 10.27 7.81 -1.47
CA ASP A 103 11.29 8.81 -1.17
C ASP A 103 12.36 8.89 -2.27
N LEU A 104 12.77 7.75 -2.82
CA LEU A 104 13.65 7.68 -3.99
C LEU A 104 13.02 8.38 -5.21
N LEU A 105 11.75 8.13 -5.49
CA LEU A 105 11.04 8.78 -6.58
C LEU A 105 10.91 10.30 -6.39
N ARG A 106 10.63 10.75 -5.16
CA ARG A 106 10.58 12.17 -4.81
C ARG A 106 11.94 12.85 -5.00
N LYS A 107 13.03 12.21 -4.57
CA LYS A 107 14.41 12.71 -4.77
C LYS A 107 14.75 12.77 -6.26
N ARG A 108 14.48 11.71 -7.01
CA ARG A 108 14.71 11.66 -8.47
C ARG A 108 13.98 12.78 -9.18
N LYS A 109 12.70 13.01 -8.87
CA LYS A 109 11.93 14.13 -9.42
C LYS A 109 12.59 15.48 -9.11
N GLY A 110 13.09 15.67 -7.89
CA GLY A 110 13.83 16.88 -7.51
C GLY A 110 15.09 17.08 -8.33
N HIS A 111 15.90 16.02 -8.50
CA HIS A 111 17.12 16.06 -9.32
C HIS A 111 16.81 16.41 -10.78
N SER A 112 15.83 15.73 -11.38
CA SER A 112 15.42 16.00 -12.77
C SER A 112 14.92 17.42 -12.97
N LEU A 113 14.27 18.02 -11.98
CA LEU A 113 13.86 19.43 -12.03
C LEU A 113 15.07 20.37 -12.03
N VAL A 114 16.06 20.11 -11.17
CA VAL A 114 17.31 20.89 -11.12
C VAL A 114 18.08 20.78 -12.43
N GLU A 115 18.23 19.56 -12.96
CA GLU A 115 18.86 19.32 -14.27
C GLU A 115 18.12 20.04 -15.40
N PHE A 116 16.79 20.00 -15.41
CA PHE A 116 15.96 20.72 -16.38
C PHE A 116 16.22 22.23 -16.34
N ILE A 117 16.20 22.84 -15.15
CA ILE A 117 16.46 24.29 -14.98
C ILE A 117 17.89 24.63 -15.42
N TYR A 118 18.87 23.82 -15.04
CA TYR A 118 20.27 24.01 -15.44
C TYR A 118 20.44 23.96 -16.96
N CYS A 119 19.86 22.96 -17.62
CA CYS A 119 19.90 22.83 -19.08
C CYS A 119 19.23 24.01 -19.79
N ALA A 120 18.08 24.47 -19.29
CA ALA A 120 17.39 25.64 -19.82
C ALA A 120 18.24 26.92 -19.69
N ALA A 121 18.91 27.11 -18.54
CA ALA A 121 19.82 28.23 -18.33
C ALA A 121 21.02 28.19 -19.29
N LYS A 122 21.62 27.01 -19.51
CA LYS A 122 22.71 26.84 -20.49
C LYS A 122 22.32 27.19 -21.93
N GLN A 123 21.03 27.04 -22.26
CA GLN A 123 20.48 27.37 -23.57
C GLN A 123 20.01 28.84 -23.67
N ASN A 124 20.26 29.66 -22.64
CA ASN A 124 19.77 31.04 -22.53
C ASN A 124 18.24 31.17 -22.68
N ILE A 125 17.49 30.16 -22.24
CA ILE A 125 16.02 30.25 -22.20
C ILE A 125 15.64 31.27 -21.12
N PRO A 126 14.80 32.29 -21.43
CA PRO A 126 14.37 33.27 -20.44
C PRO A 126 13.66 32.62 -19.26
N ILE A 127 13.97 33.08 -18.05
CA ILE A 127 13.42 32.51 -16.80
C ILE A 127 11.90 32.53 -16.77
N ASP A 128 11.25 33.51 -17.39
CA ASP A 128 9.78 33.60 -17.48
C ASP A 128 9.18 32.46 -18.32
N THR A 129 9.91 32.01 -19.36
CA THR A 129 9.50 30.85 -20.16
C THR A 129 9.58 29.58 -19.32
N VAL A 130 10.66 29.41 -18.54
CA VAL A 130 10.84 28.27 -17.64
C VAL A 130 9.77 28.27 -16.55
N LYS A 131 9.48 29.42 -15.91
CA LYS A 131 8.41 29.55 -14.91
C LYS A 131 7.04 29.19 -15.48
N LYS A 132 6.75 29.64 -16.71
CA LYS A 132 5.51 29.30 -17.41
C LYS A 132 5.40 27.81 -17.69
N GLN A 133 6.48 27.15 -18.14
CA GLN A 133 6.52 25.70 -18.36
C GLN A 133 6.36 24.89 -17.06
N LEU A 134 6.95 25.37 -15.97
CA LEU A 134 6.83 24.76 -14.65
C LEU A 134 5.53 25.09 -13.91
N HIS A 135 4.67 25.94 -14.50
CA HIS A 135 3.42 26.41 -13.89
C HIS A 135 3.63 27.08 -12.52
N VAL A 136 4.70 27.88 -12.39
CA VAL A 136 5.06 28.65 -11.18
C VAL A 136 5.14 30.17 -11.45
N ALA A 137 4.66 30.60 -12.62
CA ALA A 137 4.56 32.01 -13.01
C ALA A 137 3.29 32.65 -12.44
#